data_AF-B7PL81-F1
#
_entry.id   AF-B7PL81-F1
#
_cell.length_a   1.000
_cell.length_b   1.000
_cell.length_c   1.000
_cell.angle_alpha   90.00
_cell.angle_beta   90.00
_cell.angle_gamma   90.00
#
_symmetry.space_group_name_H-M   'P 1'
#
loop_
_entity.id
_entity.type
_entity.pdbx_description
1 polymer ?
#
loop_
_entity_poly.entity_id
_entity_poly.type
_entity_poly.pdbx_seq_one_letter_code
_entity_poly.pdbx_strand_id
1 'polypeptide(L)'
;MNLVPVRDPEATWGALVNGRWTGIAGMVSRKEVDFAVSASFQTPYREQALDYTHYYYIQVLKFIIQAPTEKPRALVIVRPFLPEV
;
A
#
# COMPACT_ATOMS: atom_id res chain seq x y z
N MET A 1 21.70 17.57 -13.40
CA MET A 1 20.37 17.86 -12.83
C MET A 1 20.44 17.54 -11.34
N ASN A 2 20.25 18.52 -10.46
CA ASN A 2 20.27 18.30 -9.01
C ASN A 2 18.85 17.96 -8.57
N LEU A 3 18.64 16.76 -8.06
CA LEU A 3 17.36 16.34 -7.51
C LEU A 3 17.30 16.76 -6.04
N VAL A 4 16.28 17.53 -5.67
CA VAL A 4 15.99 17.89 -4.28
C VAL A 4 14.83 17.01 -3.81
N PRO A 5 15.03 16.11 -2.84
CA PRO A 5 13.94 15.30 -2.33
C PRO A 5 12.93 16.19 -1.60
N VAL A 6 11.66 16.11 -2.02
CA VAL A 6 10.54 16.77 -1.34
C VAL A 6 9.66 15.70 -0.73
N ARG A 7 9.28 15.89 0.53
CA ARG A 7 8.37 14.99 1.24
C ARG A 7 6.97 15.58 1.23
N ASP A 8 5.98 14.75 0.92
CA ASP A 8 4.57 15.10 1.11
C ASP A 8 4.28 15.34 2.61
N PRO A 9 3.75 16.51 2.99
CA PRO A 9 3.44 16.82 4.40
C PRO A 9 2.39 15.89 5.00
N GLU A 10 1.44 15.41 4.19
CA GLU A 10 0.35 14.54 4.64
C GLU A 10 0.76 13.07 4.74
N ALA A 11 1.93 12.71 4.18
CA ALA A 11 2.41 11.35 4.03
C ALA A 11 1.40 10.40 3.36
N THR A 12 0.66 10.89 2.35
CA THR A 12 -0.32 10.08 1.62
C THR A 12 0.06 9.91 0.15
N TRP A 13 -0.32 8.78 -0.46
CA TRP A 13 -0.14 8.57 -1.90
C TRP A 13 -1.05 9.46 -2.75
N GLY A 14 -2.19 9.85 -2.17
CA GLY A 14 -3.17 10.73 -2.80
C GLY A 14 -4.50 10.07 -3.12
N ALA A 15 -5.55 10.85 -2.92
CA ALA A 15 -6.94 10.55 -3.23
C ALA A 15 -7.64 11.82 -3.69
N LEU A 16 -8.72 11.68 -4.45
CA LEU A 16 -9.58 12.78 -4.84
C LEU A 16 -10.51 13.12 -3.68
N VAL A 17 -10.27 14.27 -3.05
CA VAL A 17 -11.07 14.78 -1.93
C VAL A 17 -11.63 16.13 -2.35
N ASN A 18 -12.95 16.27 -2.36
CA ASN A 18 -13.65 17.51 -2.76
C ASN A 18 -13.19 18.05 -4.13
N GLY A 19 -12.98 17.14 -5.10
CA GLY A 19 -12.53 17.49 -6.45
C GLY A 19 -11.05 17.85 -6.57
N ARG A 20 -10.26 17.75 -5.49
CA ARG A 20 -8.81 18.02 -5.50
C ARG A 20 -8.02 16.76 -5.13
N TRP A 21 -6.97 16.48 -5.89
CA TRP A 21 -6.01 15.43 -5.56
C TRP A 21 -5.13 15.84 -4.38
N THR A 22 -5.06 14.96 -3.38
CA THR A 22 -4.25 15.08 -2.15
C THR A 22 -2.93 14.33 -2.25
N GLY A 23 -2.06 14.46 -1.25
CA GLY A 23 -0.79 13.72 -1.16
C GLY A 23 0.15 13.88 -2.36
N ILE A 24 0.99 12.86 -2.56
CA ILE A 24 1.96 12.77 -3.67
C ILE A 24 1.28 12.98 -5.03
N ALA A 25 0.14 12.32 -5.27
CA ALA A 25 -0.59 12.49 -6.54
C ALA A 25 -1.01 13.94 -6.78
N GLY A 26 -1.45 14.62 -5.72
CA GLY A 26 -1.79 16.04 -5.76
C GLY A 26 -0.60 16.94 -6.06
N MET A 27 0.55 16.69 -5.45
CA MET A 27 1.76 17.48 -5.67
C MET A 27 2.23 17.40 -7.13
N VAL A 28 2.25 16.20 -7.71
CA VAL A 28 2.59 15.98 -9.12
C VAL A 28 1.55 16.65 -10.03
N SER A 29 0.26 16.42 -9.79
CA SER A 29 -0.83 17.00 -10.59
C SER A 29 -0.82 18.53 -10.61
N ARG A 30 -0.43 19.16 -9.49
CA ARG A 30 -0.28 20.62 -9.37
C ARG A 30 1.09 21.15 -9.81
N LYS A 31 1.98 20.28 -10.31
CA LYS A 31 3.35 20.62 -10.73
C LYS A 31 4.21 21.24 -9.62
N GLU A 32 3.96 20.86 -8.38
CA GLU A 32 4.80 21.22 -7.23
C GLU A 32 6.10 20.38 -7.22
N VAL A 33 6.05 19.21 -7.85
CA VAL A 33 7.20 18.33 -8.15
C VAL A 33 7.05 17.79 -9.57
N ASP A 34 8.18 17.54 -10.24
CA ASP A 34 8.19 17.05 -11.63
C ASP A 34 7.79 15.56 -11.73
N PHE A 35 8.24 14.76 -10.78
CA PHE A 35 7.93 13.33 -10.69
C PHE A 35 7.99 12.86 -9.24
N ALA A 36 7.36 11.71 -8.97
CA ALA A 36 7.39 11.08 -7.67
C ALA A 36 7.93 9.65 -7.77
N VAL A 37 8.79 9.28 -6.84
CA VAL A 37 9.23 7.90 -6.63
C VAL A 37 8.74 7.46 -5.27
N SER A 38 7.81 6.49 -5.23
CA SER A 38 7.23 6.02 -3.99
C SER A 38 6.75 4.58 -4.13
N ALA A 39 6.45 3.94 -3.00
CA ALA A 39 5.80 2.62 -2.96
C ALA A 39 4.29 2.68 -3.28
N SER A 40 3.87 3.62 -4.14
CA SER A 40 2.48 3.73 -4.60
C SER A 40 2.20 2.74 -5.72
N PHE A 41 1.06 2.07 -5.65
CA PHE A 41 0.57 1.25 -6.76
C PHE A 41 0.06 2.11 -7.91
N GLN A 42 0.37 1.68 -9.14
CA GLN A 42 -0.32 2.14 -10.34
C GLN A 42 -1.75 1.62 -10.27
N THR A 43 -2.72 2.53 -10.37
CA THR A 43 -4.16 2.19 -10.29
C THR A 43 -4.92 3.04 -11.31
N PRO A 44 -5.97 2.49 -11.97
CA PRO A 44 -6.80 3.25 -12.89
C PRO A 44 -7.43 4.50 -12.26
N TYR A 45 -7.64 4.48 -10.94
CA TYR A 45 -8.12 5.63 -10.19
C TYR A 45 -7.13 6.79 -10.21
N ARG A 46 -5.84 6.53 -9.99
CA ARG A 46 -4.80 7.58 -9.95
C ARG A 46 -4.25 7.93 -11.34
N GLU A 47 -4.47 7.10 -12.35
CA GLU A 47 -4.17 7.42 -13.77
C GLU A 47 -4.93 8.66 -14.26
N GLN A 48 -6.02 9.04 -13.60
CA GLN A 48 -6.74 10.29 -13.89
C GLN A 48 -5.96 11.55 -13.51
N ALA A 49 -4.94 11.42 -12.65
CA ALA A 49 -4.13 12.54 -12.16
C ALA A 49 -2.65 12.43 -12.52
N LEU A 50 -2.19 11.22 -12.87
CA LEU A 50 -0.79 10.86 -13.00
C LEU A 50 -0.55 10.05 -14.26
N ASP A 51 0.47 10.44 -15.00
CA ASP A 51 1.04 9.61 -16.06
C ASP A 51 2.12 8.72 -15.46
N TYR A 52 1.88 7.41 -15.47
CA TYR A 52 2.85 6.44 -14.95
C TYR A 52 3.85 6.01 -16.03
N THR A 53 5.08 5.73 -15.58
CA THR A 53 6.05 5.00 -16.40
C THR A 53 5.67 3.52 -16.50
N HIS A 54 6.40 2.76 -17.31
CA HIS A 54 6.36 1.30 -17.22
C HIS A 54 6.67 0.83 -15.79
N TYR A 55 6.03 -0.24 -15.36
CA TYR A 55 6.19 -0.80 -14.02
C TYR A 55 7.63 -1.30 -13.81
N TYR A 56 8.27 -0.81 -12.75
CA TYR A 56 9.61 -1.28 -12.33
C TYR A 56 9.53 -2.48 -11.37
N TYR A 57 8.37 -2.68 -10.72
CA TYR A 57 8.11 -3.76 -9.78
C TYR A 57 6.62 -4.13 -9.81
N ILE A 58 6.33 -5.43 -9.83
CA ILE A 58 4.96 -5.96 -9.79
C ILE A 58 4.73 -6.56 -8.41
N GLN A 59 3.77 -6.00 -7.68
CA GLN A 59 3.37 -6.47 -6.36
C GLN A 59 1.88 -6.81 -6.35
N VAL A 60 1.54 -7.87 -5.61
CA VAL A 60 0.16 -8.29 -5.38
C VAL A 60 -0.26 -7.98 -3.94
N LEU A 61 -1.54 -7.71 -3.73
CA LEU A 61 -2.12 -7.56 -2.40
C LEU A 61 -2.06 -8.92 -1.68
N LYS A 62 -1.51 -8.93 -0.47
CA LYS A 62 -1.44 -10.13 0.39
C LYS A 62 -1.94 -9.78 1.79
N PHE A 63 -2.68 -10.70 2.39
CA PHE A 63 -3.01 -10.62 3.82
C PHE A 63 -1.83 -11.15 4.62
N ILE A 64 -1.37 -10.36 5.59
CA ILE A 64 -0.37 -10.78 6.56
C ILE A 64 -1.12 -11.10 7.84
N ILE A 65 -1.05 -12.36 8.27
CA ILE A 65 -1.63 -12.83 9.54
C ILE A 65 -0.53 -13.40 10.42
N GLN A 66 -0.78 -13.45 11.72
CA GLN A 66 0.08 -14.16 12.63
C GLN A 66 0.13 -15.65 12.24
N ALA A 67 1.33 -16.23 12.22
CA ALA A 67 1.48 -17.67 12.01
C ALA A 67 0.74 -18.45 13.12
N PRO A 68 0.06 -19.55 12.81
CA PRO A 68 -0.63 -20.34 13.81
C PRO A 68 0.36 -20.86 14.86
N THR A 69 0.01 -20.73 16.13
CA THR A 69 0.81 -21.30 17.22
C THR A 69 0.60 -22.81 17.29
N GLU A 70 1.66 -23.55 17.61
CA GLU A 70 1.54 -24.98 17.86
C GLU A 70 0.60 -25.22 19.06
N LYS A 71 -0.37 -26.11 18.86
CA LYS A 71 -1.27 -26.51 19.94
C LYS A 71 -0.56 -27.56 20.83
N PRO A 72 -0.91 -27.69 22.13
CA PRO A 72 -0.20 -28.60 23.03
C PRO A 72 -0.15 -30.06 22.52
N ARG A 73 1.06 -30.60 22.37
CA ARG A 73 1.30 -31.95 21.83
C ARG A 73 0.78 -33.07 22.74
N ALA A 74 0.80 -32.85 24.05
CA ALA A 74 0.33 -33.82 25.05
C ALA A 74 -1.15 -34.21 24.86
N LEU A 75 -1.95 -33.34 24.24
CA LEU A 75 -3.39 -33.55 24.08
C LEU A 75 -3.77 -34.11 22.70
N VAL A 76 -2.81 -34.46 21.83
CA VAL A 76 -3.09 -34.86 20.44
C VAL A 76 -4.07 -36.03 20.34
N ILE A 77 -3.98 -37.01 21.25
CA ILE A 77 -4.84 -38.21 21.24
C ILE A 77 -6.28 -37.89 21.65
N VAL A 78 -6.46 -37.06 22.69
CA VAL A 78 -7.80 -36.80 23.27
C VAL A 78 -8.53 -35.64 22.60
N ARG A 79 -7.81 -34.76 21.90
CA ARG A 79 -8.35 -33.55 21.29
C ARG A 79 -9.57 -33.78 20.38
N PRO A 80 -9.62 -34.80 19.50
CA PRO A 80 -10.76 -35.00 18.60
C PRO A 80 -12.08 -35.30 19.33
N PHE A 81 -12.00 -35.64 20.62
CA PHE A 81 -13.15 -35.98 21.46
C PHE A 81 -13.53 -34.85 22.43
N LEU A 82 -12.78 -33.74 22.46
CA LEU A 82 -13.11 -32.56 23.25
C LEU A 82 -14.10 -31.68 22.48
N PRO A 83 -15.08 -31.04 23.15
CA PRO A 83 -15.97 -30.10 22.50
C PRO A 83 -15.17 -28.95 21.87
N GLU A 84 -15.46 -28.63 20.62
CA GLU A 84 -14.95 -27.40 20.00
C GLU A 84 -15.70 -26.21 20.63
N VAL A 85 -14.95 -25.25 21.18
CA VAL A 85 -15.45 -23.95 21.67
C VAL A 85 -14.87 -22.86 20.79
#